data_AF-A0A4Q3TD30-F1
#
_entry.id   AF-A0A4Q3TD30-F1
#
_cell.length_a   1.000
_cell.length_b   1.000
_cell.length_c   1.000
_cell.angle_alpha   90.00
_cell.angle_beta   90.00
_cell.angle_gamma   90.00
#
_symmetry.space_group_name_H-M   'P 1'
#
loop_
_entity.id
_entity.type
_entity.pdbx_description
1 polymer ?
#
loop_
_entity_poly.entity_id
_entity_poly.type
_entity_poly.pdbx_seq_one_letter_code
_entity_poly.pdbx_strand_id
1 'polypeptide(L)' 'KMLLQVHDELVFEAPEGLADQAIPVIRRIMETAAEPAVALSVPLVVEARAAKNWDDAH' A
#
# COMPACT_ATOMS: atom_id res chain seq x y z
N LYS A 1 -7.19 -5.98 -6.45
CA LYS A 1 -7.00 -5.24 -7.73
C LYS A 1 -6.70 -3.78 -7.40
N MET A 2 -5.70 -3.15 -8.02
CA MET A 2 -5.48 -1.70 -7.87
C MET A 2 -6.59 -0.94 -8.62
N LEU A 3 -7.25 -0.01 -7.92
CA LEU A 3 -8.39 0.74 -8.45
C LEU A 3 -7.98 2.12 -8.95
N LEU A 4 -7.26 2.87 -8.11
CA LEU A 4 -6.83 4.23 -8.41
C LEU A 4 -5.49 4.52 -7.73
N GLN A 5 -4.84 5.57 -8.23
CA GLN A 5 -3.69 6.19 -7.61
C GLN A 5 -3.96 7.69 -7.53
N VAL A 6 -3.74 8.25 -6.35
CA VAL A 6 -3.89 9.69 -6.08
C VAL A 6 -2.62 10.12 -5.37
N HIS A 7 -1.75 10.82 -6.09
CA HIS A 7 -0.45 11.27 -5.58
C HIS A 7 0.40 10.14 -4.99
N ASP A 8 0.57 10.08 -3.69
CA ASP A 8 1.33 9.07 -2.94
C ASP A 8 0.46 7.90 -2.44
N GLU A 9 -0.86 7.94 -2.68
CA GLU A 9 -1.81 6.92 -2.25
C GLU A 9 -2.14 5.93 -3.39
N LEU A 10 -2.11 4.63 -3.08
CA LEU A 10 -2.60 3.55 -3.93
C LEU A 10 -3.83 2.90 -3.30
N VAL A 11 -4.97 2.93 -3.99
CA VAL A 11 -6.20 2.30 -3.49
C VAL A 11 -6.42 0.97 -4.16
N PHE A 12 -6.70 -0.06 -3.36
CA PHE A 12 -6.97 -1.41 -3.81
C PHE A 12 -8.35 -1.84 -3.38
N GLU A 13 -9.00 -2.62 -4.23
CA GLU A 13 -10.15 -3.44 -3.84
C GLU A 13 -9.67 -4.88 -3.63
N ALA A 14 -10.04 -5.46 -2.49
CA ALA A 14 -9.75 -6.84 -2.14
C ALA A 14 -11.04 -7.54 -1.70
N PRO A 15 -11.17 -8.85 -1.96
CA PRO A 15 -12.24 -9.65 -1.36
C PRO A 15 -12.26 -9.54 0.16
N GLU A 16 -13.45 -9.67 0.74
CA GLU A 16 -13.63 -9.65 2.20
C GLU A 16 -12.75 -10.71 2.88
N GLY A 17 -12.05 -10.32 3.94
CA GLY A 17 -11.13 -11.18 4.69
C GLY A 17 -9.74 -11.36 4.09
N LEU A 18 -9.46 -10.83 2.89
CA LEU A 18 -8.10 -10.88 2.31
C LEU A 18 -7.26 -9.62 2.59
N ALA A 19 -7.88 -8.54 3.05
CA ALA A 19 -7.18 -7.28 3.29
C ALA A 19 -6.04 -7.43 4.32
N ASP A 20 -6.29 -8.11 5.44
CA ASP A 20 -5.29 -8.33 6.50
C ASP A 20 -4.07 -9.13 6.02
N GLN A 21 -4.25 -9.98 5.01
CA GLN A 21 -3.17 -10.75 4.38
C GLN A 21 -2.45 -9.94 3.30
N ALA A 22 -3.17 -9.07 2.59
CA ALA A 22 -2.62 -8.23 1.53
C ALA A 22 -1.77 -7.07 2.08
N ILE A 23 -2.23 -6.42 3.15
CA ILE A 23 -1.56 -5.26 3.78
C ILE A 23 -0.06 -5.50 4.03
N PRO A 24 0.38 -6.58 4.73
CA PRO A 24 1.82 -6.77 5.00
C PRO A 24 2.64 -6.98 3.73
N VAL A 25 2.06 -7.58 2.69
CA VAL A 25 2.73 -7.78 1.40
C VAL A 25 2.87 -6.45 0.65
N ILE A 26 1.78 -5.68 0.55
CA ILE A 26 1.77 -4.38 -0.10
C ILE A 26 2.76 -3.44 0.57
N ARG A 27 2.72 -3.36 1.92
CA ARG A 27 3.62 -2.51 2.69
C ARG A 27 5.08 -2.82 2.41
N ARG A 28 5.46 -4.10 2.49
CA ARG A 28 6.82 -4.55 2.18
C ARG A 28 7.26 -4.15 0.77
N ILE A 29 6.41 -4.40 -0.24
CA ILE A 29 6.75 -4.11 -1.64
C ILE A 29 6.97 -2.61 -1.84
N MET A 30 6.11 -1.77 -1.25
CA MET A 30 6.20 -0.32 -1.38
C MET A 30 7.39 0.26 -0.61
N GLU A 31 7.70 -0.24 0.58
CA GLU A 31 8.86 0.19 1.38
C GLU A 31 10.19 -0.12 0.67
N THR A 32 10.26 -1.22 -0.09
CA THR A 32 11.46 -1.62 -0.84
C THR A 32 11.39 -1.30 -2.34
N ALA A 33 10.44 -0.49 -2.78
CA ALA A 33 10.14 -0.32 -4.21
C ALA A 33 11.30 0.26 -5.04
N ALA A 34 12.21 1.00 -4.41
CA ALA A 34 13.38 1.57 -5.07
C ALA A 34 14.50 0.53 -5.30
N GLU A 35 14.48 -0.62 -4.61
CA GLU A 35 15.57 -1.58 -4.62
C GLU A 35 15.47 -2.60 -5.78
N PRO A 36 16.62 -3.05 -6.34
CA PRO A 36 17.99 -2.57 -6.09
C PRO A 36 18.39 -1.36 -6.95
N ALA A 37 17.45 -0.79 -7.71
CA ALA A 37 17.73 0.22 -8.73
C ALA A 37 18.33 1.49 -8.14
N VAL A 38 17.84 1.94 -6.97
CA VAL A 38 18.29 3.13 -6.27
C VAL A 38 18.27 2.86 -4.76
N ALA A 39 19.40 3.09 -4.09
CA ALA A 39 19.46 3.13 -2.64
C ALA A 39 19.13 4.55 -2.15
N LEU A 40 17.98 4.72 -1.50
CA LEU A 40 17.59 6.01 -0.93
C LEU A 40 18.34 6.26 0.38
N SER A 41 18.80 7.50 0.58
CA SER A 41 19.42 7.90 1.85
C SER A 41 18.43 8.00 3.01
N VAL A 42 17.13 8.11 2.68
CA VAL A 42 16.01 8.11 3.62
C VAL A 42 15.07 6.96 3.22
N PRO A 43 14.70 6.07 4.16
CA PRO A 43 13.82 4.94 3.85
C PRO A 43 12.39 5.40 3.55
N LEU A 44 11.72 4.67 2.65
CA LEU A 44 10.28 4.84 2.44
C LEU A 44 9.52 4.19 3.61
N VAL A 45 8.54 4.89 4.14
CA VAL A 45 7.62 4.39 5.16
C VAL A 45 6.24 4.35 4.54
N VAL A 46 5.53 3.23 4.70
CA VAL A 46 4.22 3.02 4.08
C VAL A 46 3.18 2.75 5.15
N GLU A 47 2.13 3.56 5.16
CA GLU A 47 0.93 3.30 5.94
C GLU A 47 -0.10 2.58 5.07
N ALA A 48 -0.72 1.53 5.61
CA ALA A 48 -1.72 0.76 4.90
C ALA A 48 -2.83 0.34 5.88
N ARG A 49 -4.07 0.67 5.52
CA ARG A 49 -5.28 0.35 6.27
C ARG A 49 -6.33 -0.21 5.33
N ALA A 50 -7.29 -0.94 5.88
CA ALA A 50 -8.45 -1.43 5.15
C ALA A 50 -9.72 -0.97 5.85
N ALA A 51 -10.67 -0.48 5.07
CA ALA A 51 -11.98 -0.10 5.54
C ALA A 51 -13.06 -0.48 4.51
N LYS A 52 -14.33 -0.36 4.92
CA LYS A 52 -15.48 -0.74 4.08
C LYS A 52 -15.85 0.33 3.04
N ASN A 53 -15.40 1.55 3.24
CA ASN A 53 -15.52 2.65 2.28
C ASN A 53 -14.21 3.45 2.31
N TRP A 54 -14.04 4.34 1.33
CA TRP A 54 -12.80 5.09 1.16
C TRP A 54 -12.59 6.14 2.25
N ASP A 55 -13.66 6.81 2.70
CA ASP A 55 -13.57 7.84 3.73
C ASP A 55 -13.06 7.27 5.06
N ASP A 56 -13.45 6.04 5.41
CA ASP A 56 -12.99 5.31 6.59
C ASP A 56 -11.56 4.73 6.43
N ALA A 57 -11.02 4.69 5.21
CA ALA A 57 -9.67 4.18 4.95
C ALA A 57 -8.59 5.27 5.03
N HIS A 58 -9.00 6.54 4.92
CA HIS A 58 -8.17 7.74 5.09
C HIS A 58 -7.98 8.07 6.57
#